data_AF-A0A841T8S2-F1
#
_entry.id   AF-A0A841T8S2-F1
#
_cell.length_a   1.000
_cell.length_b   1.000
_cell.length_c   1.000
_cell.angle_alpha   90.00
_cell.angle_beta   90.00
_cell.angle_gamma   90.00
#
_symmetry.space_group_name_H-M   'P 1'
#
loop_
_entity.id
_entity.type
_entity.pdbx_description
1 polymer ?
#
loop_
_entity_poly.entity_id
_entity_poly.type
_entity_poly.pdbx_seq_one_letter_code
_entity_poly.pdbx_strand_id
1 'polypeptide(L)' 'MSIPILDQLTELGEHEETIIVIQGQAFLVTRATEDDIERIGRGYFCMD' A
#
# COMPACT_ATOMS: atom_id res chain seq x y z
N MET A 1 13.11 16.21 -1.62
CA MET A 1 12.92 15.55 -2.92
C MET A 1 11.63 14.75 -2.77
N SER A 2 10.50 15.22 -3.29
CA SER A 2 9.28 14.39 -3.28
C SER A 2 9.39 13.39 -4.42
N ILE A 3 9.11 12.13 -4.12
CA ILE A 3 8.95 11.11 -5.15
C ILE A 3 7.48 11.23 -5.54
N PRO A 4 7.12 11.57 -6.79
CA PRO A 4 5.72 11.86 -7.17
C PRO A 4 4.72 10.76 -6.81
N ILE A 5 5.18 9.51 -6.70
CA ILE A 5 4.36 8.38 -6.27
C ILE A 5 4.01 8.43 -4.78
N LEU A 6 4.88 8.98 -3.93
CA LEU A 6 4.62 9.11 -2.49
C LEU A 6 3.48 10.09 -2.23
N ASP A 7 3.41 11.18 -3.00
CA ASP A 7 2.35 12.17 -2.88
C ASP A 7 0.99 11.51 -3.25
N GLN A 8 0.95 10.76 -4.36
CA GLN A 8 -0.24 10.00 -4.78
C GLN A 8 -0.68 8.93 -3.76
N LEU A 9 0.27 8.24 -3.13
CA LEU A 9 -0.04 7.23 -2.11
C LEU A 9 -0.49 7.86 -0.78
N THR A 10 -0.01 9.06 -0.47
CA THR A 10 -0.35 9.77 0.79
C THR A 10 -1.71 10.44 0.71
N GLU A 11 -2.11 10.89 -0.49
CA GLU A 11 -3.41 11.51 -0.75
C GLU A 11 -4.54 10.49 -0.94
N LEU A 12 -4.24 9.19 -1.01
CA LEU A 12 -5.23 8.14 -1.24
C LEU A 12 -6.21 8.02 -0.05
N GLY A 13 -7.49 8.26 -0.32
CA GLY A 13 -8.56 8.15 0.65
C GLY A 13 -8.82 6.73 1.14
N GLU A 14 -9.61 6.61 2.20
CA GLU A 14 -10.12 5.32 2.67
C GLU A 14 -11.06 4.74 1.61
N HIS A 15 -10.81 3.51 1.16
CA HIS A 15 -11.49 2.82 0.05
C HIS A 15 -11.21 3.35 -1.37
N GLU A 16 -10.28 4.29 -1.53
CA GLU A 16 -9.82 4.68 -2.86
C GLU A 16 -8.76 3.70 -3.38
N GLU A 17 -8.74 3.53 -4.70
CA GLU A 17 -7.77 2.69 -5.39
C GLU A 17 -6.97 3.53 -6.39
N THR A 18 -5.71 3.19 -6.56
CA THR A 18 -4.85 3.79 -7.58
C THR A 18 -4.05 2.71 -8.30
N ILE A 19 -3.59 3.02 -9.51
CA ILE A 19 -2.76 2.11 -10.31
C ILE A 19 -1.35 2.67 -10.38
N ILE A 20 -0.37 1.87 -9.96
CA ILE A 20 1.05 2.19 -10.12
C ILE A 20 1.69 1.25 -11.12
N VAL A 21 2.62 1.76 -11.93
CA VAL A 21 3.35 0.97 -12.93
C VAL A 21 4.82 0.90 -12.54
N ILE A 22 5.31 -0.31 -12.28
CA ILE A 22 6.71 -0.58 -11.93
C ILE A 22 7.25 -1.59 -12.94
N GLN A 23 8.33 -1.23 -13.65
CA GLN A 23 8.99 -2.10 -14.64
C GLN A 23 8.04 -2.69 -15.70
N GLY A 24 7.03 -1.93 -16.11
CA GLY A 24 6.04 -2.36 -17.11
C GLY A 24 4.92 -3.24 -16.55
N GLN A 25 4.88 -3.48 -15.25
CA GLN A 25 3.81 -4.20 -14.56
C GLN A 25 2.91 -3.20 -13.82
N ALA A 26 1.60 -3.36 -13.97
CA ALA A 26 0.61 -2.54 -13.28
C ALA A 26 0.17 -3.22 -11.98
N PHE A 27 0.11 -2.45 -10.90
CA PHE A 27 -0.37 -2.87 -9.59
C PHE A 27 -1.56 -2.00 -9.18
N LEU A 28 -2.62 -2.63 -8.70
CA LEU A 28 -3.70 -1.95 -8.01
C LEU A 28 -3.30 -1.78 -6.54
N VAL A 29 -3.38 -0.56 -6.04
CA VAL A 29 -2.97 -0.21 -4.68
C VAL A 29 -4.15 0.46 -3.97
N THR A 30 -4.41 0.02 -2.75
CA THR A 30 -5.38 0.60 -1.84
C THR A 30 -4.70 0.90 -0.52
N ARG A 31 -5.25 1.86 0.24
CA ARG A 31 -4.75 2.14 1.58
C ARG A 31 -5.05 0.96 2.49
N ALA A 32 -4.03 0.47 3.20
CA ALA A 32 -4.20 -0.61 4.16
C ALA A 32 -5.11 -0.15 5.31
N THR A 33 -6.04 -1.03 5.70
CA THR A 33 -6.90 -0.83 6.88
C THR A 33 -6.12 -1.14 8.17
N GLU A 34 -6.68 -0.78 9.33
CA GLU A 34 -6.10 -1.18 10.62
C GLU A 34 -5.99 -2.72 10.73
N ASP A 35 -7.02 -3.45 10.28
CA ASP A 35 -7.03 -4.91 10.25
C ASP A 35 -5.91 -5.48 9.36
N ASP A 36 -5.64 -4.86 8.21
CA ASP A 36 -4.53 -5.25 7.35
C ASP A 36 -3.18 -5.04 8.03
N ILE A 37 -3.01 -3.91 8.71
CA ILE A 37 -1.80 -3.60 9.47
C ILE A 37 -1.62 -4.62 10.60
N GLU A 38 -2.68 -4.94 11.33
CA GLU A 38 -2.62 -5.97 12.38
C GLU A 38 -2.29 -7.35 11.82
N ARG A 39 -2.88 -7.73 10.69
CA ARG A 39 -2.62 -9.00 10.02
C ARG A 39 -1.18 -9.11 9.53
N ILE A 40 -0.65 -8.05 8.92
CA ILE A 40 0.74 -7.97 8.44
C ILE A 40 1.70 -7.95 9.64
N GLY A 41 1.39 -7.14 10.66
CA GLY A 41 2.17 -7.01 11.88
C GLY A 41 2.24 -8.32 12.68
N ARG A 42 1.15 -9.09 12.73
CA ARG A 42 1.14 -10.45 13.31
C ARG A 42 1.81 -11.49 12.42
N GLY A 43 1.82 -11.31 11.10
CA GLY A 43 2.51 -12.17 10.14
C GLY A 43 4.04 -12.17 10.28
N TYR A 44 4.66 -11.12 10.82
CA TYR A 44 6.09 -11.10 11.15
C TYR A 44 6.46 -11.93 12.39
N PHE A 45 5.48 -12.31 13.24
CA PHE A 45 5.69 -13.13 14.43
C PHE A 45 5.32 -14.61 14.25
N CYS A 46 4.86 -15.02 13.07
CA CYS A 46 4.59 -16.43 12.75
C CYS A 46 5.58 -16.97 11.70
N MET A 47 6.87 -16.68 11.87
CA MET A 47 7.93 -17.55 11.36
C MET A 47 8.36 -18.46 12.52
N ASP A 48 7.59 -19.53 12.73
CA ASP A 48 8.00 -20.71 13.49
C ASP A 48 7.55 -21.96 12.72
#